data_AF-A0A7G7KIU9-F1
#
_entry.id   AF-A0A7G7KIU9-F1
#
_cell.length_a   1.000
_cell.length_b   1.000
_cell.length_c   1.000
_cell.angle_alpha   90.00
_cell.angle_beta   90.00
_cell.angle_gamma   90.00
#
_symmetry.space_group_name_H-M   'P 1'
#
loop_
_entity.id
_entity.type
_entity.pdbx_description
1 polymer ?
#
loop_
_entity_poly.entity_id
_entity_poly.type
_entity_poly.pdbx_seq_one_letter_code
_entity_poly.pdbx_strand_id
1 'polypeptide(L)'
;MPIPVAVDLPVETPVVFENQLPLDASQLALPMVLEGSVENFDPIARAASLAAAMPRQWCGSYRSFEGGGKLPVQVTLASVQPFGQMVAVRGDMRIGEVTTAVQGNLNAKSDQLDLLPLSDQLTAGLEPGGAFLGLQGATLAGWMAPRMTNPGGRLHLAASCPASESLPVRGLW
;
A
#
# COMPACT_ATOMS: atom_id res chain seq x y z
N MET A 1 60.67 -23.47 11.47
CA MET A 1 59.86 -22.31 11.02
C MET A 1 59.68 -21.39 12.21
N PRO A 2 59.94 -20.07 12.11
CA PRO A 2 59.92 -19.18 13.26
C PRO A 2 58.49 -18.84 13.70
N ILE A 3 58.28 -18.67 15.00
CA ILE A 3 57.04 -18.22 15.63
C ILE A 3 57.01 -16.67 15.55
N PRO A 4 55.92 -16.02 15.09
CA PRO A 4 55.84 -14.57 15.19
C PRO A 4 55.65 -14.15 16.64
N VAL A 5 56.44 -13.15 17.05
CA VAL A 5 56.39 -12.50 18.36
C VAL A 5 55.07 -11.73 18.49
N ALA A 6 54.34 -11.95 19.59
CA ALA A 6 53.21 -11.12 19.96
C ALA A 6 53.72 -9.71 20.29
N VAL A 7 53.26 -8.71 19.54
CA VAL A 7 53.51 -7.30 19.84
C VAL A 7 52.40 -6.85 20.78
N ASP A 8 52.76 -6.61 22.04
CA ASP A 8 51.88 -5.92 23.00
C ASP A 8 51.65 -4.49 22.49
N LEU A 9 50.38 -4.16 22.18
CA LEU A 9 49.99 -2.80 21.84
C LEU A 9 49.91 -1.97 23.14
N PRO A 10 50.58 -0.80 23.22
CA PRO A 10 50.53 0.01 24.42
C PRO A 10 49.12 0.54 24.69
N VAL A 11 48.76 0.44 25.97
CA VAL A 11 47.55 0.89 26.65
C VAL A 11 47.29 2.37 26.42
N GLU A 12 46.03 2.66 26.08
CA GLU A 12 45.27 3.91 26.25
C GLU A 12 46.07 5.20 26.46
N THR A 13 46.20 5.99 25.39
CA THR A 13 46.59 7.40 25.50
C THR A 13 45.34 8.23 25.85
N PRO A 14 45.30 8.95 26.98
CA PRO A 14 44.19 9.84 27.26
C PRO A 14 44.23 11.01 26.27
N VAL A 15 43.22 11.09 25.40
CA VAL A 15 43.02 12.24 24.53
C VAL A 15 42.56 13.40 25.41
N VAL A 16 43.38 14.46 25.48
CA VAL A 16 42.95 15.71 26.10
C VAL A 16 41.89 16.32 25.19
N PHE A 17 40.67 16.43 25.70
CA PHE A 17 39.61 17.18 25.03
C PHE A 17 39.98 18.68 25.15
N GLU A 18 40.58 19.25 24.11
CA GLU A 18 40.63 20.71 24.00
C GLU A 18 39.19 21.21 23.88
N ASN A 19 38.81 22.12 24.79
CA ASN A 19 37.52 22.82 24.70
C ASN A 19 37.48 23.56 23.36
N GLN A 20 36.84 22.94 22.37
CA GLN A 20 36.48 23.61 21.14
C GLN A 20 35.66 24.84 21.52
N LEU A 21 36.07 25.98 20.94
CA LEU A 21 35.48 27.31 21.08
C LEU A 21 33.96 27.28 21.24
N PRO A 22 33.35 28.22 22.00
CA PRO A 22 31.91 28.25 22.16
C PRO A 22 31.26 28.22 20.77
N LEU A 23 30.47 27.18 20.52
CA LEU A 23 29.63 27.11 19.33
C LEU A 23 28.77 28.36 19.35
N ASP A 24 29.09 29.30 18.47
CA ASP A 24 28.32 30.53 18.34
C ASP A 24 26.92 30.16 17.85
N ALA A 25 25.98 30.03 18.79
CA ALA A 25 24.58 29.75 18.51
C ALA A 25 23.95 30.85 17.63
N SER A 26 24.63 31.95 17.36
CA SER A 26 24.20 32.97 16.40
C SER A 26 24.32 32.51 14.94
N GLN A 27 25.04 31.41 14.67
CA GLN A 27 25.07 30.75 13.34
C GLN A 27 23.93 29.74 13.15
N LEU A 28 22.90 29.79 14.01
CA LEU A 28 21.66 29.04 13.80
C LEU A 28 21.09 29.37 12.41
N ALA A 29 21.15 28.34 11.56
CA ALA A 29 20.57 28.21 10.23
C ALA A 29 19.65 29.38 9.82
N LEU A 30 20.15 30.25 8.94
CA LEU A 30 19.28 31.11 8.16
C LEU A 30 18.26 30.20 7.46
N PRO A 31 16.94 30.43 7.63
CA PRO A 31 15.95 29.64 6.93
C PRO A 31 16.23 29.77 5.43
N MET A 32 16.54 28.64 4.81
CA MET A 32 16.60 28.53 3.36
C MET A 32 15.22 28.91 2.82
N VAL A 33 15.11 30.10 2.23
CA VAL A 33 13.96 30.43 1.39
C VAL A 33 14.13 29.62 0.12
N LEU A 34 13.37 28.54 0.00
CA LEU A 34 13.31 27.78 -1.24
C LEU A 34 12.52 28.62 -2.25
N GLU A 35 13.22 29.28 -3.17
CA GLU A 35 12.62 29.97 -4.31
C GLU A 35 11.91 28.93 -5.19
N GLY A 36 10.58 28.91 -5.15
CA GLY A 36 9.75 28.01 -5.94
C GLY A 36 8.26 28.28 -5.72
N SER A 37 7.46 28.15 -6.76
CA SER A 37 6.01 28.15 -6.59
C SER A 37 5.60 26.86 -5.88
N VAL A 38 4.94 26.98 -4.73
CA VAL A 38 4.24 25.82 -4.15
C VAL A 38 3.06 25.53 -5.07
N GLU A 39 3.10 24.39 -5.77
CA GLU A 39 1.91 23.92 -6.47
C GLU A 39 0.78 23.78 -5.44
N ASN A 40 -0.27 24.58 -5.60
CA ASN A 40 -1.41 24.51 -4.72
C ASN A 40 -2.19 23.23 -5.07
N PHE A 41 -1.95 22.19 -4.29
CA PHE A 41 -2.61 20.92 -4.45
C PHE A 41 -4.09 21.04 -4.06
N ASP A 42 -4.99 20.94 -5.04
CA ASP A 42 -6.43 20.86 -4.81
C ASP A 42 -6.88 19.39 -4.67
N PRO A 43 -7.08 18.90 -3.43
CA PRO A 43 -7.49 17.51 -3.20
C PRO A 43 -8.89 17.18 -3.73
N ILE A 44 -9.78 18.19 -3.85
CA ILE A 44 -11.17 17.98 -4.29
C ILE A 44 -11.19 17.79 -5.81
N ALA A 45 -10.51 18.68 -6.54
CA ALA A 45 -10.35 18.53 -7.99
C ALA A 45 -9.65 17.20 -8.34
N ARG A 46 -8.64 16.80 -7.56
CA ARG A 46 -7.99 15.49 -7.72
C ARG A 46 -8.93 14.33 -7.46
N ALA A 47 -9.76 14.36 -6.41
CA ALA A 47 -10.73 13.31 -6.14
C ALA A 47 -11.71 13.13 -7.31
N ALA A 48 -12.20 14.22 -7.90
CA ALA A 48 -13.06 14.18 -9.09
C ALA A 48 -12.35 13.56 -10.30
N SER A 49 -11.09 13.95 -10.55
CA SER A 49 -10.26 13.39 -11.62
C SER A 49 -10.01 11.89 -11.42
N LEU A 50 -9.64 11.48 -10.20
CA LEU A 50 -9.45 10.08 -9.83
C LEU A 50 -10.73 9.27 -10.05
N ALA A 51 -11.88 9.77 -9.60
CA ALA A 51 -13.16 9.07 -9.77
C ALA A 51 -13.54 8.90 -11.26
N ALA A 52 -13.25 9.88 -12.10
CA ALA A 52 -13.50 9.83 -13.54
C ALA A 52 -12.58 8.85 -14.27
N ALA A 53 -11.31 8.79 -13.88
CA ALA A 53 -10.29 7.95 -14.51
C ALA A 53 -10.18 6.53 -13.92
N MET A 54 -10.84 6.25 -12.78
CA MET A 54 -10.69 4.99 -12.07
C MET A 54 -11.16 3.78 -12.91
N PRO A 55 -10.31 2.74 -13.06
CA PRO A 55 -10.71 1.50 -13.71
C PRO A 55 -11.87 0.83 -12.97
N ARG A 56 -12.86 0.34 -13.72
CA ARG A 56 -14.03 -0.36 -13.15
C ARG A 56 -13.76 -1.81 -12.79
N GLN A 57 -12.64 -2.36 -13.24
CA GLN A 57 -12.24 -3.73 -12.94
C GLN A 57 -10.78 -3.75 -12.50
N TRP A 58 -10.52 -4.48 -11.43
CA TRP A 58 -9.17 -4.76 -10.96
C TRP A 58 -8.99 -6.26 -10.82
N CYS A 59 -7.84 -6.76 -11.24
CA CYS A 59 -7.50 -8.17 -11.13
C CYS A 59 -6.15 -8.36 -10.48
N GLY A 60 -5.98 -9.49 -9.81
CA GLY A 60 -4.70 -9.86 -9.24
C GLY A 60 -4.86 -11.03 -8.30
N SER A 61 -4.37 -10.88 -7.08
CA SER A 61 -4.26 -12.01 -6.18
C SER A 61 -4.13 -11.65 -4.72
N TYR A 62 -4.57 -12.58 -3.88
CA TYR A 62 -4.41 -12.54 -2.44
C TYR A 62 -3.56 -13.70 -1.95
N ARG A 63 -2.76 -13.46 -0.89
CA ARG A 63 -2.04 -14.51 -0.16
C ARG A 63 -2.05 -14.20 1.33
N SER A 64 -2.57 -15.12 2.13
CA SER A 64 -2.49 -15.07 3.59
C SER A 64 -1.05 -15.26 4.07
N PHE A 65 -0.74 -14.67 5.23
CA PHE A 65 0.53 -14.90 5.91
C PHE A 65 0.51 -16.14 6.83
N GLU A 66 -0.66 -16.67 7.18
CA GLU A 66 -0.79 -17.94 7.93
C GLU A 66 -0.37 -19.16 7.10
N GLY A 67 -0.39 -19.03 5.77
CA GLY A 67 -0.04 -20.10 4.85
C GLY A 67 -1.00 -20.19 3.67
N GLY A 68 -0.80 -21.20 2.83
CA GLY A 68 -1.63 -21.47 1.66
C GLY A 68 -1.12 -20.90 0.34
N GLY A 69 -1.88 -21.22 -0.71
CA GLY A 69 -1.60 -20.81 -2.09
C GLY A 69 -2.01 -19.36 -2.38
N LYS A 70 -1.53 -18.85 -3.51
CA LYS A 70 -1.96 -17.57 -4.07
C LYS A 70 -3.36 -17.74 -4.66
N LEU A 71 -4.33 -16.97 -4.18
CA LEU A 71 -5.70 -17.00 -4.70
C LEU A 71 -5.92 -15.89 -5.73
N PRO A 72 -6.63 -16.15 -6.85
CA PRO A 72 -7.00 -15.11 -7.78
C PRO A 72 -8.00 -14.15 -7.13
N VAL A 73 -7.85 -12.86 -7.42
CA VAL A 73 -8.78 -11.82 -6.97
C VAL A 73 -9.26 -11.01 -8.16
N GLN A 74 -10.56 -10.72 -8.17
CA GLN A 74 -11.19 -9.80 -9.11
C GLN A 74 -12.11 -8.85 -8.35
N VAL A 75 -11.96 -7.55 -8.57
CA VAL A 75 -12.84 -6.51 -8.04
C VAL A 75 -13.55 -5.86 -9.21
N THR A 76 -14.87 -5.76 -9.15
CA THR A 76 -15.69 -5.06 -10.13
C THR A 76 -16.44 -3.93 -9.44
N LEU A 77 -16.12 -2.69 -9.79
CA LEU A 77 -16.69 -1.49 -9.19
C LEU A 77 -17.97 -1.10 -9.91
N ALA A 78 -19.11 -1.23 -9.22
CA ALA A 78 -20.40 -0.73 -9.68
C ALA A 78 -20.50 0.80 -9.54
N SER A 79 -19.92 1.36 -8.48
CA SER A 79 -19.97 2.80 -8.18
C SER A 79 -18.59 3.35 -7.81
N VAL A 80 -18.28 4.52 -8.35
CA VAL A 80 -17.09 5.33 -8.03
C VAL A 80 -17.56 6.78 -7.97
N GLN A 81 -17.53 7.38 -6.78
CA GLN A 81 -18.10 8.72 -6.56
C GLN A 81 -17.14 9.59 -5.74
N PRO A 82 -16.80 10.81 -6.20
CA PRO A 82 -16.04 11.74 -5.39
C PRO A 82 -16.91 12.35 -4.28
N PHE A 83 -16.34 12.50 -3.09
CA PHE A 83 -16.93 13.21 -1.95
C PHE A 83 -15.83 13.99 -1.22
N GLY A 84 -15.81 15.32 -1.42
CA GLY A 84 -14.72 16.16 -0.94
C GLY A 84 -13.37 15.68 -1.47
N GLN A 85 -12.43 15.38 -0.58
CA GLN A 85 -11.11 14.85 -0.91
C GLN A 85 -11.04 13.32 -1.00
N MET A 86 -12.18 12.64 -0.96
CA MET A 86 -12.28 11.18 -0.98
C MET A 86 -12.97 10.70 -2.27
N VAL A 87 -12.72 9.45 -2.64
CA VAL A 87 -13.50 8.73 -3.65
C VAL A 87 -14.10 7.49 -3.00
N ALA A 88 -15.41 7.46 -2.88
CA ALA A 88 -16.14 6.29 -2.41
C ALA A 88 -16.29 5.28 -3.55
N VAL A 89 -15.98 4.01 -3.26
CA VAL A 89 -16.09 2.90 -4.21
C VAL A 89 -17.01 1.81 -3.66
N ARG A 90 -17.81 1.19 -4.53
CA ARG A 90 -18.65 0.04 -4.20
C ARG A 90 -18.72 -0.93 -5.36
N GLY A 91 -18.88 -2.21 -5.04
CA GLY A 91 -19.08 -3.25 -6.04
C GLY A 91 -18.93 -4.64 -5.44
N ASP A 92 -18.34 -5.54 -6.21
CA ASP A 92 -18.13 -6.93 -5.83
C ASP A 92 -16.66 -7.31 -5.90
N MET A 93 -16.23 -8.15 -4.97
CA MET A 93 -14.92 -8.76 -4.94
C MET A 93 -15.06 -10.27 -4.92
N ARG A 94 -14.37 -10.94 -5.84
CA ARG A 94 -14.21 -12.40 -5.87
C ARG A 94 -12.79 -12.77 -5.45
N ILE A 95 -12.65 -13.65 -4.48
CA ILE A 95 -11.38 -14.17 -3.96
C ILE A 95 -11.44 -15.70 -4.01
N GLY A 96 -10.69 -16.30 -4.93
CA GLY A 96 -10.88 -17.70 -5.28
C GLY A 96 -12.31 -17.96 -5.76
N GLU A 97 -13.03 -18.82 -5.05
CA GLU A 97 -14.42 -19.20 -5.33
C GLU A 97 -15.45 -18.37 -4.54
N VAL A 98 -15.02 -17.52 -3.60
CA VAL A 98 -15.92 -16.73 -2.76
C VAL A 98 -16.13 -15.35 -3.37
N THR A 99 -17.38 -14.94 -3.52
CA THR A 99 -17.76 -13.58 -3.93
C THR A 99 -18.39 -12.85 -2.75
N THR A 100 -18.01 -11.59 -2.57
CA THR A 100 -18.50 -10.71 -1.52
C THR A 100 -18.73 -9.32 -2.07
N ALA A 101 -19.80 -8.66 -1.64
CA ALA A 101 -19.93 -7.22 -1.83
C ALA A 101 -18.76 -6.51 -1.13
N VAL A 102 -18.34 -5.38 -1.69
CA VAL A 102 -17.20 -4.61 -1.20
C VAL A 102 -17.52 -3.12 -1.20
N GLN A 103 -17.03 -2.42 -0.19
CA GLN A 103 -17.11 -0.96 -0.08
C GLN A 103 -15.73 -0.41 0.22
N GLY A 104 -15.44 0.82 -0.20
CA GLY A 104 -14.14 1.40 0.11
C GLY A 104 -14.10 2.89 -0.09
N ASN A 105 -12.99 3.47 0.33
CA ASN A 105 -12.69 4.88 0.15
C ASN A 105 -11.23 5.06 -0.26
N LEU A 106 -10.98 5.89 -1.26
CA LEU A 106 -9.65 6.33 -1.66
C LEU A 106 -9.46 7.79 -1.24
N ASN A 107 -8.43 8.09 -0.48
CA ASN A 107 -8.07 9.46 -0.14
C ASN A 107 -7.24 10.09 -1.27
N ALA A 108 -7.74 11.17 -1.88
CA ALA A 108 -7.06 11.82 -3.00
C ALA A 108 -5.75 12.51 -2.60
N LYS A 109 -5.56 12.87 -1.33
CA LYS A 109 -4.30 13.47 -0.87
C LYS A 109 -3.20 12.44 -0.67
N SER A 110 -3.52 11.29 -0.08
CA SER A 110 -2.54 10.25 0.29
C SER A 110 -2.49 9.04 -0.64
N ASP A 111 -3.43 8.92 -1.59
CA ASP A 111 -3.69 7.70 -2.38
C ASP A 111 -3.92 6.44 -1.53
N GLN A 112 -4.30 6.62 -0.27
CA GLN A 112 -4.62 5.50 0.61
C GLN A 112 -6.00 4.95 0.25
N LEU A 113 -6.06 3.65 -0.04
CA LEU A 113 -7.29 2.91 -0.27
C LEU A 113 -7.65 2.13 0.99
N ASP A 114 -8.90 2.25 1.43
CA ASP A 114 -9.54 1.31 2.34
C ASP A 114 -10.60 0.53 1.56
N LEU A 115 -10.62 -0.79 1.69
CA LEU A 115 -11.54 -1.67 0.97
C LEU A 115 -12.01 -2.80 1.88
N LEU A 116 -13.30 -2.74 2.23
CA LEU A 116 -14.00 -3.59 3.18
C LEU A 116 -14.90 -4.61 2.46
N PRO A 117 -14.55 -5.92 2.52
CA PRO A 117 -15.49 -6.99 2.20
C PRO A 117 -16.65 -7.03 3.21
N LEU A 118 -17.87 -7.24 2.73
CA LEU A 118 -19.09 -7.22 3.57
C LEU A 118 -19.70 -8.60 3.86
N SER A 119 -19.05 -9.69 3.47
CA SER A 119 -19.56 -11.04 3.71
C SER A 119 -19.17 -11.55 5.09
N ASP A 120 -20.10 -12.26 5.75
CA ASP A 120 -19.81 -13.08 6.94
C ASP A 120 -19.08 -14.38 6.60
N GLN A 121 -19.11 -14.77 5.32
CA GLN A 121 -18.43 -15.95 4.79
C GLN A 121 -17.29 -15.50 3.88
N LEU A 122 -16.08 -15.52 4.42
CA LEU A 122 -14.84 -15.21 3.72
C LEU A 122 -13.93 -16.45 3.68
N THR A 123 -12.83 -16.38 2.92
CA THR A 123 -11.90 -17.49 2.71
C THR A 123 -10.46 -17.08 3.00
N ALA A 124 -9.56 -18.07 3.07
CA ALA A 124 -8.11 -17.87 3.11
C ALA A 124 -7.61 -17.01 4.28
N GLY A 125 -8.15 -17.25 5.47
CA GLY A 125 -7.80 -16.48 6.66
C GLY A 125 -8.30 -15.03 6.64
N LEU A 126 -9.18 -14.66 5.69
CA LEU A 126 -9.95 -13.43 5.80
C LEU A 126 -11.11 -13.66 6.76
N GLU A 127 -11.32 -12.70 7.64
CA GLU A 127 -12.30 -12.76 8.72
C GLU A 127 -13.29 -11.59 8.61
N PRO A 128 -14.58 -11.81 8.92
CA PRO A 128 -15.55 -10.73 8.91
C PRO A 128 -15.11 -9.56 9.80
N GLY A 129 -15.26 -8.34 9.29
CA GLY A 129 -14.87 -7.10 9.99
C GLY A 129 -13.43 -6.65 9.79
N GLY A 130 -12.59 -7.41 9.07
CA GLY A 130 -11.29 -6.90 8.59
C GLY A 130 -11.41 -6.10 7.29
N ALA A 131 -10.33 -5.41 6.91
CA ALA A 131 -10.29 -4.57 5.71
C ALA A 131 -8.95 -4.64 4.98
N PHE A 132 -8.93 -4.28 3.70
CA PHE A 132 -7.68 -4.10 2.95
C PHE A 132 -7.26 -2.63 2.98
N LEU A 133 -6.02 -2.37 3.42
CA LEU A 133 -5.40 -1.05 3.37
C LEU A 133 -4.31 -1.02 2.30
N GLY A 134 -4.58 -0.24 1.25
CA GLY A 134 -3.69 -0.04 0.12
C GLY A 134 -2.94 1.29 0.15
N LEU A 135 -1.74 1.29 -0.40
CA LEU A 135 -0.98 2.49 -0.73
C LEU A 135 -0.89 2.60 -2.25
N GLN A 136 -0.91 3.82 -2.79
CA GLN A 136 -0.92 4.06 -4.25
C GLN A 136 -2.14 3.39 -4.92
N GLY A 137 -3.32 3.59 -4.31
CA GLY A 137 -4.56 2.94 -4.73
C GLY A 137 -4.61 1.46 -4.37
N ALA A 138 -5.01 0.61 -5.32
CA ALA A 138 -5.25 -0.81 -5.11
C ALA A 138 -4.02 -1.70 -5.39
N THR A 139 -2.91 -1.13 -5.86
CA THR A 139 -1.78 -1.90 -6.43
C THR A 139 -1.20 -2.91 -5.44
N LEU A 140 -0.97 -2.46 -4.21
CA LEU A 140 -0.56 -3.30 -3.10
C LEU A 140 -1.32 -2.89 -1.85
N ALA A 141 -2.02 -3.85 -1.24
CA ALA A 141 -2.75 -3.66 0.00
C ALA A 141 -2.47 -4.78 1.01
N GLY A 142 -2.47 -4.42 2.28
CA GLY A 142 -2.38 -5.36 3.40
C GLY A 142 -3.77 -5.67 3.94
N TRP A 143 -4.02 -6.93 4.30
CA TRP A 143 -5.19 -7.30 5.09
C TRP A 143 -4.98 -6.92 6.56
N MET A 144 -5.84 -6.04 7.06
CA MET A 144 -5.98 -5.69 8.47
C MET A 144 -7.00 -6.63 9.09
N ALA A 145 -6.50 -7.67 9.75
CA ALA A 145 -7.36 -8.62 10.42
C ALA A 145 -8.02 -7.99 11.67
N PRO A 146 -9.25 -8.38 12.01
CA PRO A 146 -9.95 -7.87 13.20
C PRO A 146 -9.37 -8.44 14.50
N ARG A 147 -8.61 -9.55 14.43
CA ARG A 147 -8.02 -10.23 15.58
C ARG A 147 -6.50 -10.25 15.49
N MET A 148 -5.82 -10.01 16.61
CA MET A 148 -4.35 -10.01 16.70
C MET A 148 -3.70 -11.36 16.42
N THR A 149 -4.45 -12.46 16.55
CA THR A 149 -3.94 -13.82 16.27
C THR A 149 -3.77 -14.08 14.78
N ASN A 150 -4.40 -13.28 13.93
CA ASN A 150 -4.32 -13.41 12.50
C ASN A 150 -3.21 -12.47 11.98
N PRO A 151 -2.13 -13.00 11.39
CA PRO A 151 -0.97 -12.22 10.95
C PRO A 151 -1.27 -11.33 9.75
N GLY A 152 -2.44 -11.45 9.12
CA GLY A 152 -2.81 -10.68 7.95
C GLY A 152 -2.52 -11.39 6.63
N GLY A 153 -2.38 -10.60 5.58
CA GLY A 153 -2.13 -11.09 4.23
C GLY A 153 -1.85 -9.95 3.27
N ARG A 154 -1.47 -10.30 2.04
CA ARG A 154 -1.20 -9.31 0.98
C ARG A 154 -2.19 -9.48 -0.17
N LEU A 155 -2.72 -8.37 -0.63
CA LEU A 155 -3.53 -8.23 -1.82
C LEU A 155 -2.72 -7.42 -2.84
N HIS A 156 -2.63 -7.92 -4.05
CA HIS A 156 -2.05 -7.21 -5.18
C HIS A 156 -3.10 -7.11 -6.26
N LEU A 157 -3.39 -5.91 -6.76
CA LEU A 157 -4.35 -5.68 -7.83
C LEU A 157 -3.72 -4.83 -8.93
N ALA A 158 -4.24 -4.97 -10.13
CA ALA A 158 -3.89 -4.15 -11.28
C ALA A 158 -5.16 -3.78 -12.05
N ALA A 159 -5.11 -2.64 -12.73
CA ALA A 159 -6.18 -2.15 -13.61
C ALA A 159 -6.44 -3.03 -14.84
N SER A 160 -5.57 -4.00 -15.11
CA SER A 160 -5.70 -4.95 -16.21
C SER A 160 -6.12 -6.31 -15.68
N CYS A 161 -7.27 -6.78 -16.16
CA CYS A 161 -7.64 -8.18 -16.07
C CYS A 161 -7.11 -8.90 -17.31
N PRO A 162 -6.45 -10.07 -17.17
CA PRO A 162 -6.15 -10.88 -18.34
C PRO A 162 -7.48 -11.17 -19.05
N ALA A 163 -7.53 -10.92 -20.36
CA ALA A 163 -8.70 -11.24 -21.15
C ALA A 163 -8.99 -12.74 -20.95
N SER A 164 -10.21 -13.06 -20.50
CA SER A 164 -10.71 -14.42 -20.59
C SER A 164 -10.56 -14.84 -22.04
N GLU A 165 -9.78 -15.89 -22.30
CA GLU A 165 -9.56 -16.46 -23.62
C GLU A 165 -10.94 -16.59 -24.28
N SER A 166 -11.22 -15.77 -25.29
CA SER A 166 -12.48 -15.82 -26.01
C SER A 166 -12.62 -17.23 -26.55
N LEU A 167 -13.64 -17.97 -26.11
CA LEU A 167 -13.94 -19.28 -26.67
C LEU A 167 -13.96 -19.13 -28.19
N PRO A 168 -13.26 -19.97 -28.96
CA PRO A 168 -13.21 -19.84 -30.41
C PRO A 168 -14.65 -19.90 -30.91
N VAL A 169 -15.11 -18.78 -31.50
CA VAL A 169 -16.39 -18.74 -32.20
C VAL A 169 -16.26 -19.73 -33.35
N ARG A 170 -16.79 -20.94 -33.16
CA ARG A 170 -16.99 -21.88 -34.27
C ARG A 170 -18.07 -21.27 -35.14
N GLY A 171 -17.65 -20.59 -36.21
CA GLY A 171 -18.56 -20.17 -37.27
C GLY A 171 -19.36 -21.39 -37.73
N LEU A 172 -20.68 -21.26 -37.69
CA LEU A 172 -21.58 -22.21 -38.31
C LEU A 172 -21.61 -21.85 -39.80
N TRP A 173 -20.79 -22.56 -40.59
CA TRP A 173 -20.87 -22.64 -42.04
C TRP A 173 -20.86 -24.12 -42.44
#